data_AF-G3UT14-F1
#
_entry.id   AF-G3UT14-F1
#
_cell.length_a   1.000
_cell.length_b   1.000
_cell.length_c   1.000
_cell.angle_alpha   90.00
_cell.angle_beta   90.00
_cell.angle_gamma   90.00
#
_symmetry.space_group_name_H-M   'P 1'
#
loop_
_entity.id
_entity.type
_entity.pdbx_description
1 polymer ?
#
loop_
_entity_poly.entity_id
_entity_poly.type
_entity_poly.pdbx_seq_one_letter_code
_entity_poly.pdbx_strand_id
1 'polypeptide(L)'
;MGSSLAFLLGVLQLLAATMAAYKKWIPNTNFETASNWDKERVPCARDTICFEKDKVVSVFVRSTHMLTDMYLPLNGEFLLASGSGFAAFDGSWDPGCGSGTVLSFVNAEQHSWFNPKLWQDVSSRVDLEPAGRIFLLDEERVPCQYDHVIFQPETSFSVNLDSSRQEIPVQSISLMGQELSSAEAWAEYLRSPSAAWQFHGNATLQVTGTRCPHSSGCACGNSQDGDRICASLLRAERCPALACHSPLRPLGHCCGVCGAVVTLDFKPEFDLQQYRDRVMQAWLSLPKYAGVQMAISKVHRAQTFLGLLPRGSTPVIQIVLVDGEAGVQTGTAAEQLAADIMGDISQHGEALGIPAGTVEVATGSALGGQVAIHASRQIASGTVLGLLFALLVLGGLLYLHRKGKLRLQALHLPRLWDRAEDLNSPKPESGRGFDNPMFDVELPAAGNVEETLQEMAPEGHQTGSLQSLQGEESALSEEHSASSLEFPHFSKFS
;
A
#
# COMPACT_ATOMS: atom_id res chain seq x y z
N MET A 1 2.57 53.10 10.59
CA MET A 1 3.16 51.85 11.12
C MET A 1 2.18 50.67 11.18
N GLY A 2 0.84 50.84 11.10
CA GLY A 2 -0.11 49.72 11.12
C GLY A 2 -0.20 48.88 9.84
N SER A 3 0.07 49.47 8.67
CA SER A 3 -0.10 48.78 7.38
C SER A 3 1.01 47.76 7.06
N SER A 4 2.25 47.97 7.55
CA SER A 4 3.35 47.01 7.38
C SER A 4 3.19 45.78 8.25
N LEU A 5 2.63 45.92 9.47
CA LEU A 5 2.41 44.78 10.35
C LEU A 5 1.31 43.87 9.81
N ALA A 6 0.23 44.45 9.27
CA ALA A 6 -0.84 43.71 8.61
C ALA A 6 -0.37 43.02 7.31
N PHE A 7 0.53 43.65 6.55
CA PHE A 7 1.13 43.04 5.36
C PHE A 7 2.12 41.93 5.73
N LEU A 8 2.93 42.09 6.79
CA LEU A 8 3.78 41.03 7.32
C LEU A 8 2.98 39.86 7.90
N LEU A 9 1.87 40.12 8.59
CA LEU A 9 0.94 39.09 9.07
C LEU A 9 0.21 38.39 7.91
N GLY A 10 -0.17 39.14 6.85
CA GLY A 10 -0.74 38.58 5.63
C GLY A 10 0.25 37.71 4.85
N VAL A 11 1.53 38.12 4.78
CA VAL A 11 2.61 37.33 4.13
C VAL A 11 3.02 36.13 4.99
N LEU A 12 2.97 36.22 6.33
CA LEU A 12 3.17 35.05 7.21
C LEU A 12 2.01 34.04 7.10
N GLN A 13 0.79 34.49 6.84
CA GLN A 13 -0.36 33.60 6.61
C GLN A 13 -0.34 32.90 5.24
N LEU A 14 0.51 33.33 4.31
CA LEU A 14 0.79 32.63 3.05
C LEU A 14 1.87 31.54 3.17
N LEU A 15 2.41 31.31 4.37
CA LEU A 15 3.32 30.20 4.68
C LEU A 15 2.70 29.23 5.70
N ALA A 16 1.38 29.01 5.62
CA ALA A 16 0.83 27.71 6.01
C ALA A 16 1.23 26.69 4.93
N ALA A 17 2.54 26.40 4.84
CA ALA A 17 3.02 25.25 4.09
C ALA A 17 2.47 24.03 4.81
N THR A 18 1.34 23.50 4.35
CA THR A 18 0.93 22.13 4.65
C THR A 18 2.11 21.26 4.24
N MET A 19 2.90 20.84 5.23
CA MET A 19 4.14 20.10 4.97
C MET A 19 3.74 18.81 4.27
N ALA A 20 4.19 18.67 3.03
CA ALA A 20 4.09 17.43 2.31
C ALA A 20 4.98 16.40 3.00
N ALA A 21 4.46 15.20 3.24
CA ALA A 21 5.21 14.14 3.86
C ALA A 21 6.19 13.55 2.83
N TYR A 22 7.38 13.18 3.30
CA TYR A 22 8.40 12.55 2.47
C TYR A 22 8.39 11.05 2.71
N LYS A 23 8.20 10.27 1.65
CA LYS A 23 8.21 8.81 1.69
C LYS A 23 9.40 8.30 0.91
N LYS A 24 10.37 7.72 1.64
CA LYS A 24 11.58 7.17 1.06
C LYS A 24 11.44 5.68 0.84
N TRP A 25 11.72 5.24 -0.38
CA TRP A 25 11.78 3.83 -0.72
C TRP A 25 13.00 3.18 -0.05
N ILE A 26 12.79 2.08 0.66
CA ILE A 26 13.83 1.38 1.42
C ILE A 26 14.60 0.38 0.54
N PRO A 27 13.94 -0.50 -0.24
CA PRO A 27 14.63 -1.48 -1.06
C PRO A 27 15.50 -0.83 -2.14
N ASN A 28 16.56 -1.52 -2.52
CA ASN A 28 17.36 -1.17 -3.69
C ASN A 28 17.78 -2.45 -4.41
N THR A 29 18.33 -2.31 -5.60
CA THR A 29 18.88 -3.40 -6.41
C THR A 29 20.36 -3.20 -6.67
N ASN A 30 21.07 -2.57 -5.73
CA ASN A 30 22.50 -2.33 -5.86
C ASN A 30 23.30 -3.63 -5.76
N PHE A 31 24.38 -3.71 -6.52
CA PHE A 31 25.28 -4.86 -6.53
C PHE A 31 25.96 -5.06 -5.16
N GLU A 32 26.38 -3.98 -4.50
CA GLU A 32 27.12 -4.01 -3.23
C GLU A 32 26.22 -4.16 -1.99
N THR A 33 24.93 -4.45 -2.17
CA THR A 33 24.01 -4.69 -1.05
C THR A 33 23.89 -6.18 -0.79
N ALA A 34 24.39 -6.63 0.37
CA ALA A 34 24.44 -8.04 0.74
C ALA A 34 23.08 -8.75 0.71
N SER A 35 22.00 -8.07 1.11
CA SER A 35 20.63 -8.62 1.08
C SER A 35 20.06 -8.82 -0.33
N ASN A 36 20.73 -8.30 -1.36
CA ASN A 36 20.33 -8.52 -2.75
C ASN A 36 20.88 -9.83 -3.33
N TRP A 37 21.58 -10.61 -2.50
CA TRP A 37 22.18 -11.89 -2.87
C TRP A 37 21.62 -13.01 -1.98
N ASP A 38 21.41 -14.19 -2.57
CA ASP A 38 20.81 -15.35 -1.90
C ASP A 38 21.65 -15.88 -0.71
N LYS A 39 22.94 -15.52 -0.65
CA LYS A 39 23.86 -15.86 0.44
C LYS A 39 24.07 -14.74 1.45
N GLU A 40 23.29 -13.66 1.39
CA GLU A 40 23.39 -12.50 2.29
C GLU A 40 24.81 -11.90 2.36
N ARG A 41 25.53 -11.91 1.24
CA ARG A 41 26.86 -11.31 1.10
C ARG A 41 27.11 -10.82 -0.32
N VAL A 42 27.96 -9.81 -0.46
CA VAL A 42 28.41 -9.32 -1.77
C VAL A 42 29.32 -10.37 -2.43
N PRO A 43 29.22 -10.58 -3.75
CA PRO A 43 30.13 -11.45 -4.49
C PRO A 43 31.59 -11.03 -4.36
N CYS A 44 32.48 -12.02 -4.27
CA CYS A 44 33.92 -11.83 -4.28
C CYS A 44 34.54 -12.43 -5.54
N ALA A 45 35.84 -12.25 -5.75
CA ALA A 45 36.45 -12.43 -7.06
C ALA A 45 36.35 -13.83 -7.66
N ARG A 46 36.28 -14.86 -6.82
CA ARG A 46 36.16 -16.27 -7.21
C ARG A 46 34.73 -16.78 -7.33
N ASP A 47 33.74 -15.97 -6.99
CA ASP A 47 32.34 -16.38 -7.11
C ASP A 47 31.89 -16.42 -8.56
N THR A 48 30.91 -17.27 -8.81
CA THR A 48 30.13 -17.28 -10.05
C THR A 48 28.83 -16.56 -9.78
N ILE A 49 28.58 -15.48 -10.52
CA ILE A 49 27.38 -14.65 -10.34
C ILE A 49 26.30 -15.08 -11.32
N CYS A 50 25.09 -15.29 -10.80
CA CYS A 50 23.93 -15.67 -11.60
C CYS A 50 22.80 -14.66 -11.42
N PHE A 51 22.43 -13.99 -12.50
CA PHE A 51 21.13 -13.35 -12.63
C PHE A 51 20.18 -14.32 -13.32
N GLU A 52 18.97 -14.49 -12.79
CA GLU A 52 17.97 -15.34 -13.42
C GLU A 52 17.62 -14.82 -14.82
N LYS A 53 17.67 -15.71 -15.81
CA LYS A 53 17.53 -15.39 -17.24
C LYS A 53 16.29 -14.54 -17.55
N ASP A 54 15.16 -14.90 -16.97
CA ASP A 54 13.84 -14.34 -17.28
C ASP A 54 13.42 -13.22 -16.31
N LYS A 55 14.32 -12.79 -15.42
CA LYS A 55 14.06 -11.70 -14.47
C LYS A 55 14.47 -10.35 -15.02
N VAL A 56 13.61 -9.37 -14.78
CA VAL A 56 13.87 -7.98 -15.10
C VAL A 56 14.60 -7.33 -13.94
N VAL A 57 15.78 -6.76 -14.20
CA VAL A 57 16.57 -6.09 -13.16
C VAL A 57 17.32 -4.88 -13.68
N SER A 58 17.28 -3.79 -12.92
CA SER A 58 18.19 -2.64 -13.04
C SER A 58 19.14 -2.71 -11.84
N VAL A 59 20.45 -2.84 -12.07
CA VAL A 59 21.45 -3.02 -11.00
C VAL A 59 22.41 -1.85 -10.99
N PHE A 60 22.46 -1.11 -9.89
CA PHE A 60 23.45 -0.06 -9.69
C PHE A 60 24.76 -0.65 -9.16
N VAL A 61 25.86 -0.28 -9.81
CA VAL A 61 27.21 -0.74 -9.48
C VAL A 61 28.02 0.49 -9.08
N ARG A 62 28.49 0.51 -7.83
CA ARG A 62 29.20 1.65 -7.26
C ARG A 62 30.71 1.53 -7.39
N SER A 63 31.25 0.31 -7.35
CA SER A 63 32.69 0.06 -7.36
C SER A 63 33.11 -0.89 -8.48
N THR A 64 34.42 -1.01 -8.70
CA THR A 64 34.97 -2.01 -9.61
C THR A 64 34.97 -3.38 -8.95
N HIS A 65 34.46 -4.39 -9.66
CA HIS A 65 34.45 -5.78 -9.21
C HIS A 65 35.24 -6.65 -10.18
N MET A 66 36.22 -7.40 -9.66
CA MET A 66 36.91 -8.44 -10.41
C MET A 66 36.14 -9.75 -10.23
N LEU A 67 35.84 -10.47 -11.30
CA LEU A 67 34.98 -11.65 -11.26
C LEU A 67 35.49 -12.76 -12.18
N THR A 68 35.27 -14.02 -11.79
CA THR A 68 35.52 -15.18 -12.66
C THR A 68 34.43 -15.32 -13.72
N ASP A 69 33.17 -15.38 -13.30
CA ASP A 69 32.03 -15.65 -14.17
C ASP A 69 30.82 -14.81 -13.75
N MET A 70 30.10 -14.24 -14.73
CA MET A 70 28.82 -13.58 -14.53
C MET A 70 27.83 -13.95 -15.64
N TYR A 71 26.70 -14.52 -15.26
CA TYR A 71 25.57 -14.80 -16.13
C TYR A 71 24.56 -13.66 -16.03
N LEU A 72 24.35 -12.94 -17.14
CA LEU A 72 23.49 -11.77 -17.21
C LEU A 72 22.00 -12.15 -17.47
N PRO A 73 21.04 -11.32 -17.02
CA PRO A 73 19.63 -11.48 -17.38
C PRO A 73 19.43 -11.17 -18.87
N LEU A 74 18.36 -11.68 -19.48
CA LEU A 74 18.01 -11.30 -20.85
C LEU A 74 17.48 -9.86 -20.95
N ASN A 75 16.78 -9.41 -19.90
CA ASN A 75 16.14 -8.11 -19.84
C ASN A 75 16.62 -7.39 -18.58
N GLY A 76 17.47 -6.39 -18.74
CA GLY A 76 17.97 -5.64 -17.60
C GLY A 76 19.04 -4.64 -17.99
N GLU A 77 19.54 -3.93 -16.98
CA GLU A 77 20.60 -2.94 -17.14
C GLU A 77 21.54 -2.94 -15.94
N PHE A 78 22.78 -2.50 -16.17
CA PHE A 78 23.75 -2.19 -15.12
C PHE A 78 24.07 -0.70 -15.19
N LEU A 79 23.71 0.02 -14.14
CA LEU A 79 24.00 1.44 -13.99
C LEU A 79 25.36 1.59 -13.31
N LEU A 80 26.38 1.89 -14.12
CA LEU A 80 27.75 2.04 -13.65
C LEU A 80 27.99 3.46 -13.12
N ALA A 81 28.28 3.59 -11.83
CA ALA A 81 28.79 4.82 -11.26
C ALA A 81 30.14 5.22 -11.89
N SER A 82 30.52 6.48 -11.78
CA SER A 82 31.82 6.96 -12.26
C SER A 82 32.97 6.18 -11.60
N GLY A 83 33.79 5.52 -12.41
CA GLY A 83 34.92 4.71 -11.94
C GLY A 83 34.55 3.29 -11.49
N SER A 84 33.30 2.88 -11.64
CA SER A 84 32.86 1.49 -11.42
C SER A 84 33.00 0.65 -12.69
N GLY A 85 32.90 -0.66 -12.54
CA GLY A 85 32.90 -1.58 -13.67
C GLY A 85 33.17 -3.02 -13.27
N PHE A 86 33.25 -3.88 -14.27
CA PHE A 86 33.61 -5.29 -14.11
C PHE A 86 34.92 -5.58 -14.81
N ALA A 87 35.79 -6.35 -14.16
CA ALA A 87 37.06 -6.80 -14.70
C ALA A 87 37.20 -8.32 -14.55
N ALA A 88 37.95 -8.95 -15.45
CA ALA A 88 38.23 -10.37 -15.33
C ALA A 88 39.17 -10.62 -14.14
N PHE A 89 38.85 -11.62 -13.32
CA PHE A 89 39.74 -12.09 -12.28
C PHE A 89 40.90 -12.91 -12.89
N ASP A 90 42.14 -12.56 -12.52
CA ASP A 90 43.36 -13.15 -13.08
C ASP A 90 43.78 -14.47 -12.41
N GLY A 91 42.99 -14.96 -11.45
CA GLY A 91 43.28 -16.17 -10.69
C GLY A 91 44.29 -15.98 -9.55
N SER A 92 44.69 -14.73 -9.25
CA SER A 92 45.55 -14.41 -8.12
C SER A 92 44.93 -14.84 -6.78
N TRP A 93 45.72 -14.84 -5.71
CA TRP A 93 45.19 -15.16 -4.38
C TRP A 93 44.47 -13.94 -3.79
N ASP A 94 43.18 -14.09 -3.52
CA ASP A 94 42.37 -13.11 -2.78
C ASP A 94 42.10 -13.61 -1.35
N PRO A 95 42.72 -13.02 -0.31
CA PRO A 95 42.50 -13.43 1.08
C PRO A 95 41.05 -13.29 1.54
N GLY A 96 40.28 -12.39 0.93
CA GLY A 96 38.88 -12.14 1.27
C GLY A 96 37.90 -13.09 0.59
N CYS A 97 38.37 -13.88 -0.38
CA CYS A 97 37.53 -14.75 -1.18
C CYS A 97 38.02 -16.19 -1.11
N GLY A 98 37.18 -17.08 -0.55
CA GLY A 98 37.51 -18.49 -0.33
C GLY A 98 37.64 -19.32 -1.61
N SER A 99 37.03 -20.50 -1.64
CA SER A 99 37.03 -21.36 -2.84
C SER A 99 36.11 -20.87 -3.96
N GLY A 100 35.42 -19.73 -3.78
CA GLY A 100 34.34 -19.30 -4.67
C GLY A 100 33.09 -20.16 -4.51
N THR A 101 31.92 -19.54 -4.72
CA THR A 101 30.61 -20.20 -4.72
C THR A 101 29.70 -19.56 -5.76
N VAL A 102 28.59 -20.23 -6.10
CA VAL A 102 27.56 -19.64 -6.95
C VAL A 102 26.67 -18.72 -6.11
N LEU A 103 26.56 -17.45 -6.51
CA LEU A 103 25.70 -16.45 -5.89
C LEU A 103 24.62 -16.03 -6.88
N SER A 104 23.38 -16.07 -6.44
CA SER A 104 22.23 -15.66 -7.24
C SER A 104 21.69 -14.32 -6.76
N PHE A 105 21.40 -13.42 -7.69
CA PHE A 105 20.75 -12.16 -7.36
C PHE A 105 19.29 -12.41 -7.01
N VAL A 106 18.82 -11.88 -5.88
CA VAL A 106 17.45 -12.13 -5.41
C VAL A 106 16.42 -11.43 -6.30
N ASN A 107 15.25 -12.04 -6.42
CA ASN A 107 14.16 -11.49 -7.21
C ASN A 107 13.61 -10.19 -6.58
N ALA A 108 13.88 -9.05 -7.23
CA ALA A 108 13.43 -7.74 -6.79
C ALA A 108 12.02 -7.35 -7.29
N GLU A 109 11.42 -8.10 -8.22
CA GLU A 109 10.11 -7.79 -8.82
C GLU A 109 8.95 -7.87 -7.81
N GLN A 110 9.18 -8.51 -6.66
CA GLN A 110 8.18 -8.75 -5.62
C GLN A 110 7.97 -7.54 -4.68
N HIS A 111 8.79 -6.50 -4.81
CA HIS A 111 8.68 -5.31 -3.96
C HIS A 111 7.50 -4.43 -4.38
N SER A 112 6.37 -4.59 -3.69
CA SER A 112 5.12 -3.85 -3.93
C SER A 112 5.17 -2.42 -3.40
N TRP A 113 4.71 -1.46 -4.22
CA TRP A 113 4.44 -0.08 -3.84
C TRP A 113 3.52 0.01 -2.63
N PHE A 114 2.52 -0.86 -2.55
CA PHE A 114 1.53 -0.87 -1.49
C PHE A 114 1.96 -1.70 -0.27
N ASN A 115 3.25 -2.01 -0.11
CA ASN A 115 3.74 -2.65 1.11
C ASN A 115 4.26 -1.61 2.12
N PRO A 116 3.58 -1.38 3.26
CA PRO A 116 4.00 -0.40 4.27
C PRO A 116 5.39 -0.62 4.86
N LYS A 117 5.94 -1.84 4.78
CA LYS A 117 7.26 -2.18 5.32
C LYS A 117 8.41 -1.73 4.40
N LEU A 118 8.13 -1.33 3.16
CA LEU A 118 9.13 -0.93 2.17
C LEU A 118 9.30 0.59 2.07
N TRP A 119 8.56 1.34 2.89
CA TRP A 119 8.59 2.79 2.94
C TRP A 119 9.06 3.27 4.31
N GLN A 120 9.90 4.31 4.28
CA GLN A 120 10.31 5.06 5.46
C GLN A 120 9.73 6.46 5.37
N ASP A 121 9.13 6.93 6.47
CA ASP A 121 8.75 8.33 6.60
C ASP A 121 9.99 9.17 6.92
N VAL A 122 10.20 10.26 6.18
CA VAL A 122 11.35 11.19 6.31
C VAL A 122 10.87 12.59 6.72
N SER A 123 9.64 12.71 7.25
CA SER A 123 9.15 13.99 7.74
C SER A 123 10.07 14.55 8.83
N SER A 124 10.58 15.76 8.60
CA SER A 124 11.49 16.50 9.50
C SER A 124 10.93 16.74 10.90
N ARG A 125 9.63 16.52 11.13
CA ARG A 125 9.01 16.61 12.46
C ARG A 125 9.05 15.29 13.23
N VAL A 126 9.08 14.12 12.59
CA VAL A 126 9.10 12.83 13.34
C VAL A 126 10.40 12.70 14.15
N ASP A 127 11.48 13.32 13.70
CA ASP A 127 12.77 13.37 14.40
C ASP A 127 12.85 14.44 15.50
N LEU A 128 11.85 15.34 15.60
CA LEU A 128 11.78 16.43 16.59
C LEU A 128 10.64 16.27 17.61
N GLU A 129 9.67 15.39 17.34
CA GLU A 129 8.61 15.04 18.29
C GLU A 129 9.17 14.11 19.39
N PRO A 130 8.69 14.22 20.65
CA PRO A 130 9.05 13.26 21.69
C PRO A 130 8.82 11.83 21.19
N ALA A 131 9.89 11.04 21.17
CA ALA A 131 10.00 9.70 20.59
C ALA A 131 8.68 8.90 20.54
N GLY A 132 8.19 8.64 19.33
CA GLY A 132 7.20 7.57 19.09
C GLY A 132 5.79 7.78 19.65
N ARG A 133 5.37 9.02 19.94
CA ARG A 133 4.01 9.34 20.39
C ARG A 133 2.98 9.44 19.28
N ILE A 134 3.43 9.72 18.06
CA ILE A 134 2.56 9.78 16.89
C ILE A 134 2.91 8.62 15.98
N PHE A 135 1.87 7.92 15.51
CA PHE A 135 2.00 6.87 14.52
C PHE A 135 1.13 7.18 13.30
N LEU A 136 1.36 6.44 12.21
CA LEU A 136 0.60 6.53 10.97
C LEU A 136 -0.28 5.29 10.82
N LEU A 137 -1.48 5.50 10.28
CA LEU A 137 -2.36 4.41 9.89
C LEU A 137 -1.74 3.63 8.73
N ASP A 138 -2.14 2.38 8.51
CA ASP A 138 -1.46 1.52 7.53
C ASP A 138 -1.56 2.05 6.10
N GLU A 139 -2.70 2.65 5.73
CA GLU A 139 -2.90 3.31 4.44
C GLU A 139 -2.01 4.56 4.25
N GLU A 140 -1.53 5.16 5.34
CA GLU A 140 -0.69 6.37 5.35
C GLU A 140 0.80 6.06 5.48
N ARG A 141 1.16 4.79 5.68
CA ARG A 141 2.55 4.34 5.75
C ARG A 141 3.16 4.14 4.35
N VAL A 142 2.32 3.96 3.34
CA VAL A 142 2.69 4.02 1.91
C VAL A 142 2.42 5.43 1.37
N PRO A 143 2.97 5.82 0.20
CA PRO A 143 2.78 7.16 -0.34
C PRO A 143 1.32 7.57 -0.54
N CYS A 144 0.97 8.74 -0.01
CA CYS A 144 -0.32 9.40 -0.25
C CYS A 144 -0.25 10.31 -1.49
N GLN A 145 -1.42 10.74 -1.97
CA GLN A 145 -1.53 11.52 -3.22
C GLN A 145 -0.84 12.89 -3.21
N TYR A 146 -0.54 13.43 -2.03
CA TYR A 146 0.15 14.71 -1.84
C TYR A 146 1.55 14.54 -1.25
N ASP A 147 2.10 13.33 -1.27
CA ASP A 147 3.42 13.05 -0.72
C ASP A 147 4.53 13.23 -1.75
N HIS A 148 5.72 13.53 -1.24
CA HIS A 148 6.97 13.51 -1.98
C HIS A 148 7.60 12.14 -1.86
N VAL A 149 7.75 11.45 -2.99
CA VAL A 149 8.38 10.12 -3.04
C VAL A 149 9.87 10.28 -3.31
N ILE A 150 10.71 9.60 -2.53
CA ILE A 150 12.16 9.64 -2.67
C ILE A 150 12.67 8.24 -2.99
N PHE A 151 13.27 8.09 -4.16
CA PHE A 151 14.22 7.02 -4.43
C PHE A 151 15.63 7.54 -4.17
N GLN A 152 16.42 6.79 -3.41
CA GLN A 152 17.73 7.25 -2.98
C GLN A 152 18.64 7.53 -4.18
N PRO A 153 19.43 8.62 -4.16
CA PRO A 153 20.41 8.89 -5.21
C PRO A 153 21.47 7.78 -5.22
N GLU A 154 22.12 7.55 -6.37
CA GLU A 154 23.18 6.54 -6.50
C GLU A 154 22.75 5.14 -6.05
N THR A 155 21.50 4.80 -6.37
CA THR A 155 20.90 3.48 -6.19
C THR A 155 20.01 3.14 -7.39
N SER A 156 19.84 1.86 -7.66
CA SER A 156 18.78 1.34 -8.52
C SER A 156 17.69 0.71 -7.67
N PHE A 157 16.51 0.51 -8.25
CA PHE A 157 15.40 -0.14 -7.58
C PHE A 157 14.50 -0.86 -8.60
N SER A 158 13.58 -1.68 -8.11
CA SER A 158 12.49 -2.27 -8.88
C SER A 158 11.23 -2.24 -8.02
N VAL A 159 10.13 -1.74 -8.58
CA VAL A 159 8.91 -1.42 -7.84
C VAL A 159 7.70 -1.92 -8.61
N ASN A 160 6.95 -2.83 -7.98
CA ASN A 160 5.67 -3.28 -8.49
C ASN A 160 4.56 -2.28 -8.14
N LEU A 161 3.95 -1.69 -9.16
CA LEU A 161 2.88 -0.69 -9.12
C LEU A 161 1.48 -1.28 -9.27
N ASP A 162 1.29 -2.60 -9.12
CA ASP A 162 -0.04 -3.21 -9.21
C ASP A 162 -1.04 -2.51 -8.28
N SER A 163 -2.08 -1.92 -8.86
CA SER A 163 -3.11 -1.13 -8.19
C SER A 163 -4.50 -1.51 -8.69
N SER A 164 -5.51 -1.12 -7.92
CA SER A 164 -6.91 -1.12 -8.30
C SER A 164 -7.24 0.05 -9.24
N ARG A 165 -6.31 0.99 -9.43
CA ARG A 165 -6.40 2.15 -10.31
C ARG A 165 -5.39 2.04 -11.45
N GLN A 166 -5.63 2.78 -12.53
CA GLN A 166 -4.66 2.91 -13.63
C GLN A 166 -3.53 3.89 -13.28
N GLU A 167 -3.83 4.93 -12.51
CA GLU A 167 -2.89 5.98 -12.13
C GLU A 167 -2.82 6.10 -10.60
N ILE A 168 -1.60 6.14 -10.08
CA ILE A 168 -1.29 6.36 -8.66
C ILE A 168 -0.77 7.80 -8.53
N PRO A 169 -1.58 8.75 -8.07
CA PRO A 169 -1.15 10.14 -7.94
C PRO A 169 -0.16 10.29 -6.78
N VAL A 170 0.83 11.17 -6.97
CA VAL A 170 1.76 11.67 -5.95
C VAL A 170 2.05 13.15 -6.24
N GLN A 171 2.60 13.88 -5.27
CA GLN A 171 2.96 15.28 -5.50
C GLN A 171 4.20 15.38 -6.39
N SER A 172 5.29 14.73 -5.99
CA SER A 172 6.53 14.69 -6.78
C SER A 172 7.34 13.43 -6.48
N ILE A 173 8.28 13.12 -7.36
CA ILE A 173 9.16 11.96 -7.25
C ILE A 173 10.61 12.45 -7.38
N SER A 174 11.47 12.11 -6.44
CA SER A 174 12.90 12.34 -6.53
C SER A 174 13.61 11.07 -7.01
N LEU A 175 14.35 11.20 -8.12
CA LEU A 175 15.12 10.15 -8.77
C LEU A 175 16.52 10.68 -9.07
N MET A 176 17.57 9.91 -8.72
CA MET A 176 18.96 10.33 -8.97
C MET A 176 19.30 11.72 -8.41
N GLY A 177 18.66 12.11 -7.30
CA GLY A 177 18.85 13.42 -6.68
C GLY A 177 18.12 14.57 -7.38
N GLN A 178 17.37 14.31 -8.45
CA GLN A 178 16.53 15.28 -9.15
C GLN A 178 15.07 15.10 -8.75
N GLU A 179 14.43 16.18 -8.29
CA GLU A 179 13.00 16.20 -8.03
C GLU A 179 12.20 16.46 -9.32
N LEU A 180 11.32 15.52 -9.65
CA LEU A 180 10.37 15.58 -10.74
C LEU A 180 9.00 15.95 -10.18
N SER A 181 8.62 17.23 -10.33
CA SER A 181 7.38 17.80 -9.77
C SER A 181 6.35 18.21 -10.82
N SER A 182 6.60 17.94 -12.11
CA SER A 182 5.65 18.15 -13.20
C SER A 182 5.39 16.87 -14.00
N ALA A 183 4.21 16.80 -14.59
CA ALA A 183 3.80 15.66 -15.43
C ALA A 183 4.72 15.50 -16.66
N GLU A 184 5.20 16.61 -17.22
CA GLU A 184 6.09 16.60 -18.40
C GLU A 184 7.46 16.03 -18.05
N ALA A 185 8.05 16.47 -16.93
CA ALA A 185 9.34 15.96 -16.47
C ALA A 185 9.25 14.45 -16.13
N TRP A 186 8.14 14.03 -15.53
CA TRP A 186 7.87 12.62 -15.27
C TRP A 186 7.70 11.81 -16.56
N ALA A 187 6.94 12.32 -17.53
CA ALA A 187 6.75 11.68 -18.83
C ALA A 187 8.03 11.61 -19.66
N GLU A 188 8.96 12.55 -19.49
CA GLU A 188 10.30 12.48 -20.07
C GLU A 188 11.09 11.30 -19.49
N TYR A 189 11.11 11.18 -18.16
CA TYR A 189 11.80 10.07 -17.49
C TYR A 189 11.18 8.70 -17.87
N LEU A 190 9.86 8.59 -17.94
CA LEU A 190 9.18 7.35 -18.34
C LEU A 190 9.49 6.88 -19.77
N ARG A 191 10.01 7.77 -20.64
CA ARG A 191 10.48 7.41 -21.98
C ARG A 191 11.88 6.79 -21.98
N SER A 192 12.61 6.87 -20.86
CA SER A 192 13.91 6.22 -20.72
C SER A 192 13.77 4.69 -20.65
N PRO A 193 14.74 3.91 -21.18
CA PRO A 193 14.73 2.46 -21.04
C PRO A 193 14.74 1.99 -19.58
N SER A 194 15.45 2.72 -18.71
CA SER A 194 15.57 2.40 -17.29
C SER A 194 14.22 2.41 -16.56
N ALA A 195 13.30 3.29 -16.95
CA ALA A 195 11.99 3.38 -16.30
C ALA A 195 11.21 2.06 -16.41
N ALA A 196 11.30 1.35 -17.55
CA ALA A 196 10.61 0.07 -17.76
C ALA A 196 11.15 -1.07 -16.87
N TRP A 197 12.40 -0.94 -16.39
CA TRP A 197 13.04 -1.90 -15.50
C TRP A 197 12.84 -1.55 -14.02
N GLN A 198 12.62 -0.27 -13.73
CA GLN A 198 12.47 0.26 -12.38
C GLN A 198 11.02 0.29 -11.90
N PHE A 199 10.06 0.48 -12.81
CA PHE A 199 8.63 0.52 -12.54
C PHE A 199 7.88 -0.47 -13.43
N HIS A 200 7.15 -1.39 -12.82
CA HIS A 200 6.37 -2.42 -13.52
C HIS A 200 5.04 -2.67 -12.83
N GLY A 201 4.13 -3.40 -13.48
CA GLY A 201 2.79 -3.72 -12.95
C GLY A 201 1.67 -3.20 -13.84
N ASN A 202 0.44 -3.27 -13.34
CA ASN A 202 -0.76 -2.88 -14.11
C ASN A 202 -1.11 -1.38 -14.09
N ALA A 203 -0.38 -0.57 -13.31
CA ALA A 203 -0.63 0.86 -13.13
C ALA A 203 0.64 1.70 -13.32
N THR A 204 0.46 3.01 -13.45
CA THR A 204 1.55 3.98 -13.59
C THR A 204 1.47 5.06 -12.52
N LEU A 205 2.60 5.63 -12.14
CA LEU A 205 2.61 6.81 -11.26
C LEU A 205 2.20 8.06 -12.03
N GLN A 206 1.50 8.97 -11.35
CA GLN A 206 1.12 10.28 -11.86
C GLN A 206 1.68 11.37 -10.95
N VAL A 207 2.57 12.19 -11.48
CA VAL A 207 3.13 13.36 -10.78
C VAL A 207 2.20 14.56 -10.98
N THR A 208 1.62 15.06 -9.90
CA THR A 208 0.63 16.15 -9.95
C THR A 208 1.24 17.53 -9.71
N GLY A 209 2.35 17.62 -8.96
CA GLY A 209 2.91 18.90 -8.50
C GLY A 209 2.02 19.65 -7.50
N THR A 210 0.87 19.09 -7.11
CA THR A 210 -0.11 19.76 -6.26
C THR A 210 0.11 19.43 -4.79
N ARG A 211 0.04 20.45 -3.93
CA ARG A 211 0.03 20.29 -2.47
C ARG A 211 -1.40 20.17 -1.97
N CYS A 212 -1.58 19.62 -0.77
CA CYS A 212 -2.89 19.63 -0.12
C CYS A 212 -3.40 21.08 0.06
N PRO A 213 -4.53 21.47 -0.58
CA PRO A 213 -4.97 22.86 -0.59
C PRO A 213 -5.79 23.24 0.66
N HIS A 214 -5.98 22.31 1.61
CA HIS A 214 -6.91 22.48 2.72
C HIS A 214 -6.17 22.45 4.06
N SER A 215 -6.41 23.46 4.91
CA SER A 215 -5.93 23.51 6.30
C SER A 215 -6.45 22.34 7.15
N SER A 216 -7.68 21.89 6.87
CA SER A 216 -8.28 20.69 7.48
C SER A 216 -7.56 19.38 7.12
N GLY A 217 -6.51 19.45 6.29
CA GLY A 217 -5.81 18.31 5.74
C GLY A 217 -6.54 17.69 4.54
N CYS A 218 -5.89 16.67 3.99
CA CYS A 218 -6.38 15.91 2.86
C CYS A 218 -6.37 14.42 3.20
N ALA A 219 -7.31 13.68 2.62
CA ALA A 219 -7.27 12.23 2.73
C ALA A 219 -6.07 11.69 1.95
N CYS A 220 -5.49 10.60 2.44
CA CYS A 220 -4.30 9.99 1.84
C CYS A 220 -4.55 9.53 0.39
N GLY A 221 -5.75 9.03 0.11
CA GLY A 221 -6.15 8.59 -1.23
C GLY A 221 -5.96 7.10 -1.49
N ASN A 222 -5.51 6.31 -0.51
CA ASN A 222 -5.16 4.90 -0.68
C ASN A 222 -6.30 3.89 -0.39
N SER A 223 -7.49 4.34 -0.02
CA SER A 223 -8.55 3.44 0.46
C SER A 223 -9.08 2.44 -0.58
N GLN A 224 -8.87 2.67 -1.88
CA GLN A 224 -9.20 1.67 -2.91
C GLN A 224 -8.19 0.51 -2.97
N ASP A 225 -6.96 0.73 -2.51
CA ASP A 225 -5.90 -0.28 -2.42
C ASP A 225 -5.71 -0.77 -0.96
N GLY A 226 -6.63 -0.44 -0.06
CA GLY A 226 -6.56 -0.82 1.36
C GLY A 226 -6.42 -2.33 1.57
N ASP A 227 -7.18 -3.15 0.83
CA ASP A 227 -7.07 -4.62 0.92
C ASP A 227 -5.69 -5.12 0.47
N ARG A 228 -5.10 -4.51 -0.57
CA ARG A 228 -3.75 -4.83 -1.06
C ARG A 228 -2.68 -4.43 -0.06
N ILE A 229 -2.86 -3.26 0.57
CA ILE A 229 -1.97 -2.77 1.63
C ILE A 229 -1.97 -3.76 2.79
N CYS A 230 -3.15 -4.19 3.24
CA CYS A 230 -3.29 -5.13 4.33
C CYS A 230 -2.77 -6.53 3.98
N ALA A 231 -3.05 -7.03 2.77
CA ALA A 231 -2.51 -8.30 2.29
C ALA A 231 -0.98 -8.27 2.23
N SER A 232 -0.38 -7.14 1.83
CA SER A 232 1.08 -6.99 1.78
C SER A 232 1.71 -6.92 3.17
N LEU A 233 1.03 -6.28 4.12
CA LEU A 233 1.51 -6.12 5.49
C LEU A 233 1.46 -7.43 6.28
N LEU A 234 0.33 -8.15 6.18
CA LEU A 234 0.00 -9.34 6.94
C LEU A 234 0.49 -10.63 6.26
N ARG A 235 0.56 -10.68 4.92
CA ARG A 235 0.90 -11.89 4.16
C ARG A 235 0.07 -13.10 4.62
N ALA A 236 0.71 -14.22 4.97
CA ALA A 236 0.06 -15.41 5.54
C ALA A 236 -0.22 -15.29 7.04
N GLU A 237 0.29 -14.25 7.70
CA GLU A 237 0.04 -13.97 9.11
C GLU A 237 -1.35 -13.34 9.27
N ARG A 238 -1.98 -13.63 10.40
CA ARG A 238 -3.24 -12.97 10.79
C ARG A 238 -2.93 -11.76 11.67
N CYS A 239 -3.88 -10.84 11.77
CA CYS A 239 -3.79 -9.79 12.77
C CYS A 239 -3.50 -10.37 14.16
N PRO A 240 -2.64 -9.71 14.96
CA PRO A 240 -2.28 -10.19 16.28
C PRO A 240 -3.52 -10.31 17.17
N ALA A 241 -3.52 -11.30 18.07
CA ALA A 241 -4.58 -11.43 19.06
C ALA A 241 -4.57 -10.20 19.99
N LEU A 242 -5.74 -9.62 20.20
CA LEU A 242 -5.93 -8.42 20.99
C LEU A 242 -6.49 -8.77 22.37
N ALA A 243 -6.08 -8.02 23.40
CA ALA A 243 -6.48 -8.27 24.78
C ALA A 243 -7.88 -7.74 25.13
N CYS A 244 -8.42 -6.79 24.36
CA CYS A 244 -9.76 -6.23 24.55
C CYS A 244 -10.85 -7.09 23.92
N HIS A 245 -12.05 -7.03 24.49
CA HIS A 245 -13.21 -7.84 24.07
C HIS A 245 -13.84 -7.33 22.77
N SER A 246 -13.95 -6.01 22.59
CA SER A 246 -14.48 -5.42 21.34
C SER A 246 -13.47 -4.46 20.70
N PRO A 247 -12.45 -4.98 20.00
CA PRO A 247 -11.47 -4.14 19.34
C PRO A 247 -12.13 -3.24 18.28
N LEU A 248 -11.65 -2.00 18.18
CA LEU A 248 -12.09 -1.04 17.18
C LEU A 248 -11.30 -1.24 15.89
N ARG A 249 -11.90 -0.95 14.72
CA ARG A 249 -11.20 -0.98 13.44
C ARG A 249 -11.18 0.43 12.83
N PRO A 250 -10.11 1.21 13.09
CA PRO A 250 -10.00 2.55 12.52
C PRO A 250 -9.98 2.50 10.99
N LEU A 251 -10.53 3.54 10.35
CA LEU A 251 -10.43 3.68 8.90
C LEU A 251 -8.95 3.84 8.52
N GLY A 252 -8.51 3.10 7.52
CA GLY A 252 -7.12 3.10 7.05
C GLY A 252 -6.14 2.24 7.85
N HIS A 253 -6.61 1.45 8.82
CA HIS A 253 -5.78 0.50 9.58
C HIS A 253 -6.20 -0.95 9.34
N CYS A 254 -5.23 -1.85 9.20
CA CYS A 254 -5.49 -3.22 8.77
C CYS A 254 -6.07 -4.10 9.88
N CYS A 255 -5.58 -3.92 11.10
CA CYS A 255 -5.97 -4.71 12.25
C CYS A 255 -6.85 -3.93 13.22
N GLY A 256 -7.53 -4.67 14.10
CA GLY A 256 -8.22 -4.04 15.22
C GLY A 256 -7.22 -3.40 16.19
N VAL A 257 -7.69 -2.43 16.97
CA VAL A 257 -6.93 -1.78 18.04
C VAL A 257 -7.72 -1.82 19.34
N CYS A 258 -6.98 -1.87 20.45
CA CYS A 258 -7.54 -1.66 21.79
C CYS A 258 -7.21 -0.23 22.22
N GLY A 259 -8.25 0.55 22.51
CA GLY A 259 -8.11 1.97 22.82
C GLY A 259 -9.38 2.73 22.43
N ALA A 260 -9.22 3.93 21.89
CA ALA A 260 -10.33 4.81 21.53
C ALA A 260 -10.17 5.40 20.12
N VAL A 261 -11.29 5.64 19.46
CA VAL A 261 -11.37 6.36 18.19
C VAL A 261 -12.30 7.57 18.38
N VAL A 262 -11.74 8.76 18.23
CA VAL A 262 -12.50 10.02 18.22
C VAL A 262 -12.72 10.44 16.77
N THR A 263 -13.96 10.72 16.40
CA THR A 263 -14.34 11.21 15.08
C THR A 263 -14.88 12.63 15.21
N LEU A 264 -14.32 13.57 14.46
CA LEU A 264 -14.68 14.98 14.51
C LEU A 264 -15.33 15.42 13.20
N ASP A 265 -16.46 16.11 13.32
CA ASP A 265 -16.94 16.99 12.27
C ASP A 265 -16.12 18.27 12.32
N PHE A 266 -15.90 18.90 11.16
CA PHE A 266 -15.09 20.11 11.06
C PHE A 266 -15.69 21.12 10.09
N LYS A 267 -15.44 22.39 10.36
CA LYS A 267 -15.76 23.52 9.49
C LYS A 267 -14.55 23.89 8.61
N PRO A 268 -14.73 24.66 7.52
CA PRO A 268 -13.63 25.05 6.65
C PRO A 268 -12.44 25.73 7.33
N GLU A 269 -12.68 26.47 8.42
CA GLU A 269 -11.67 27.14 9.24
C GLU A 269 -10.82 26.21 10.12
N PHE A 270 -11.20 24.93 10.26
CA PHE A 270 -10.41 23.96 11.04
C PHE A 270 -9.02 23.77 10.43
N ASP A 271 -7.99 23.78 11.29
CA ASP A 271 -6.61 23.52 10.94
C ASP A 271 -6.12 22.24 11.62
N LEU A 272 -5.84 21.22 10.81
CA LEU A 272 -5.44 19.89 11.27
C LEU A 272 -4.08 19.90 11.95
N GLN A 273 -3.12 20.68 11.43
CA GLN A 273 -1.78 20.74 11.99
C GLN A 273 -1.79 21.48 13.31
N GLN A 274 -2.49 22.61 13.40
CA GLN A 274 -2.67 23.34 14.64
C GLN A 274 -3.36 22.49 15.70
N TYR A 275 -4.40 21.75 15.33
CA TYR A 275 -5.10 20.89 16.28
C TYR A 275 -4.26 19.69 16.71
N ARG A 276 -3.49 19.08 15.81
CA ARG A 276 -2.50 18.05 16.14
C ARG A 276 -1.47 18.57 17.15
N ASP A 277 -0.90 19.75 16.90
CA ASP A 277 0.09 20.37 17.79
C ASP A 277 -0.54 20.70 19.16
N ARG A 278 -1.81 21.15 19.20
CA ARG A 278 -2.57 21.34 20.45
C ARG A 278 -2.70 20.05 21.23
N VAL A 279 -3.11 18.95 20.59
CA VAL A 279 -3.32 17.66 21.28
C VAL A 279 -1.99 17.14 21.85
N MET A 280 -0.91 17.27 21.08
CA MET A 280 0.43 16.90 21.51
C MET A 280 0.87 17.67 22.75
N GLN A 281 0.77 19.00 22.71
CA GLN A 281 1.25 19.86 23.78
C GLN A 281 0.38 19.81 25.04
N ALA A 282 -0.95 19.80 24.88
CA ALA A 282 -1.88 19.87 25.99
C ALA A 282 -2.03 18.53 26.73
N TRP A 283 -1.91 17.39 26.03
CA TRP A 283 -2.16 16.09 26.63
C TRP A 283 -1.04 15.07 26.43
N LEU A 284 -0.60 14.77 25.21
CA LEU A 284 0.36 13.67 25.00
C LEU A 284 1.74 13.92 25.62
N SER A 285 2.07 15.18 25.93
CA SER A 285 3.25 15.58 26.69
C SER A 285 3.14 15.29 28.21
N LEU A 286 1.92 15.06 28.73
CA LEU A 286 1.67 14.88 30.15
C LEU A 286 2.12 13.49 30.62
N PRO A 287 2.76 13.38 31.80
CA PRO A 287 3.20 12.09 32.34
C PRO A 287 2.08 11.04 32.48
N LYS A 288 0.84 11.47 32.75
CA LYS A 288 -0.32 10.56 32.85
C LYS A 288 -0.67 9.85 31.54
N TYR A 289 -0.20 10.37 30.39
CA TYR A 289 -0.39 9.78 29.07
C TYR A 289 0.92 9.28 28.45
N ALA A 290 1.94 9.05 29.28
CA ALA A 290 3.24 8.57 28.83
C ALA A 290 3.23 7.14 28.24
N GLY A 291 2.11 6.43 28.19
CA GLY A 291 1.96 5.16 27.46
C GLY A 291 1.15 5.29 26.16
N VAL A 292 0.55 6.45 25.90
CA VAL A 292 -0.41 6.63 24.80
C VAL A 292 0.31 7.04 23.51
N GLN A 293 -0.14 6.50 22.39
CA GLN A 293 0.19 6.89 21.04
C GLN A 293 -1.05 7.35 20.30
N MET A 294 -0.89 8.28 19.36
CA MET A 294 -1.96 8.88 18.59
C MET A 294 -1.68 8.81 17.08
N ALA A 295 -2.71 8.53 16.29
CA ALA A 295 -2.76 8.88 14.87
C ALA A 295 -3.90 9.88 14.64
N ILE A 296 -3.69 10.88 13.79
CA ILE A 296 -4.72 11.89 13.47
C ILE A 296 -4.73 12.16 11.97
N SER A 297 -5.88 11.92 11.34
CA SER A 297 -6.00 11.83 9.89
C SER A 297 -7.36 12.28 9.40
N LYS A 298 -7.39 12.88 8.20
CA LYS A 298 -8.65 13.13 7.49
C LYS A 298 -9.04 11.89 6.70
N VAL A 299 -10.21 11.33 6.98
CA VAL A 299 -10.71 10.10 6.37
C VAL A 299 -12.11 10.30 5.82
N HIS A 300 -12.54 9.41 4.93
CA HIS A 300 -13.89 9.44 4.35
C HIS A 300 -14.76 8.37 5.01
N ARG A 301 -15.74 8.82 5.81
CA ARG A 301 -16.71 7.91 6.44
C ARG A 301 -17.83 7.60 5.46
N ALA A 302 -18.06 6.31 5.19
CA ALA A 302 -19.20 5.88 4.38
C ALA A 302 -20.52 6.28 5.05
N GLN A 303 -21.41 6.90 4.29
CA GLN A 303 -22.77 7.19 4.71
C GLN A 303 -23.70 6.08 4.21
N THR A 304 -24.40 5.42 5.13
CA THR A 304 -25.41 4.42 4.79
C THR A 304 -26.80 4.96 5.12
N PHE A 305 -27.74 4.79 4.21
CA PHE A 305 -29.16 4.98 4.47
C PHE A 305 -29.74 3.69 5.05
N LEU A 306 -30.41 3.81 6.21
CA LEU A 306 -30.96 2.67 6.97
C LEU A 306 -29.90 1.58 7.26
N GLY A 307 -28.61 1.94 7.32
CA GLY A 307 -27.51 1.00 7.55
C GLY A 307 -27.19 0.06 6.39
N LEU A 308 -27.89 0.15 5.24
CA LEU A 308 -27.82 -0.86 4.19
C LEU A 308 -27.47 -0.30 2.80
N LEU A 309 -27.82 0.96 2.50
CA LEU A 309 -27.61 1.54 1.16
C LEU A 309 -26.55 2.64 1.19
N PRO A 310 -25.41 2.51 0.49
CA PRO A 310 -24.40 3.56 0.40
C PRO A 310 -25.01 4.81 -0.25
N ARG A 311 -24.94 5.97 0.43
CA ARG A 311 -25.36 7.28 -0.10
C ARG A 311 -24.21 8.18 -0.51
N GLY A 312 -22.99 7.82 -0.14
CA GLY A 312 -21.79 8.60 -0.39
C GLY A 312 -20.81 8.47 0.77
N SER A 313 -19.84 9.38 0.83
CA SER A 313 -18.88 9.45 1.92
C SER A 313 -18.70 10.89 2.36
N THR A 314 -18.59 11.13 3.66
CA THR A 314 -18.29 12.46 4.21
C THR A 314 -16.90 12.49 4.82
N PRO A 315 -16.11 13.56 4.55
CA PRO A 315 -14.82 13.72 5.19
C PRO A 315 -15.03 14.02 6.68
N VAL A 316 -14.24 13.35 7.52
CA VAL A 316 -14.19 13.57 8.98
C VAL A 316 -12.73 13.54 9.42
N ILE A 317 -12.43 14.09 10.59
CA ILE A 317 -11.12 13.90 11.22
C ILE A 317 -11.23 12.72 12.18
N GLN A 318 -10.39 11.71 11.99
CA GLN A 318 -10.29 10.55 12.86
C GLN A 318 -9.01 10.67 13.70
N ILE A 319 -9.16 10.52 15.01
CA ILE A 319 -8.06 10.43 15.97
C ILE A 319 -8.11 9.04 16.59
N VAL A 320 -7.05 8.27 16.40
CA VAL A 320 -6.91 6.93 16.96
C VAL A 320 -5.95 7.01 18.13
N LEU A 321 -6.38 6.53 19.28
CA LEU A 321 -5.61 6.50 20.52
C LEU A 321 -5.44 5.06 20.95
N VAL A 322 -4.18 4.67 21.14
CA VAL A 322 -3.81 3.34 21.63
C VAL A 322 -2.81 3.51 22.77
N ASP A 323 -2.84 2.62 23.75
CA ASP A 323 -1.82 2.59 24.79
C ASP A 323 -1.08 1.24 24.81
N GLY A 324 0.15 1.27 25.30
CA GLY A 324 1.01 0.08 25.41
C GLY A 324 0.75 -0.78 26.64
N GLU A 325 -0.31 -0.50 27.41
CA GLU A 325 -0.60 -1.22 28.64
C GLU A 325 -1.15 -2.62 28.32
N ALA A 326 -0.78 -3.62 29.11
CA ALA A 326 -1.19 -5.01 28.91
C ALA A 326 -2.27 -5.44 29.93
N GLY A 327 -3.18 -6.32 29.50
CA GLY A 327 -4.18 -6.94 30.36
C GLY A 327 -5.42 -6.06 30.59
N VAL A 328 -5.93 -6.04 31.82
CA VAL A 328 -7.22 -5.37 32.15
C VAL A 328 -7.15 -3.84 32.05
N GLN A 329 -5.95 -3.28 31.95
CA GLN A 329 -5.73 -1.83 31.80
C GLN A 329 -5.51 -1.39 30.36
N THR A 330 -5.49 -2.33 29.40
CA THR A 330 -5.28 -2.02 27.98
C THR A 330 -6.37 -1.09 27.46
N GLY A 331 -6.01 0.07 26.95
CA GLY A 331 -6.93 1.06 26.40
C GLY A 331 -7.50 2.06 27.42
N THR A 332 -7.26 1.89 28.73
CA THR A 332 -7.82 2.78 29.76
C THR A 332 -7.25 4.20 29.66
N ALA A 333 -5.94 4.33 29.40
CA ALA A 333 -5.31 5.64 29.28
C ALA A 333 -5.73 6.33 27.98
N ALA A 334 -5.88 5.56 26.90
CA ALA A 334 -6.41 6.04 25.63
C ALA A 334 -7.87 6.52 25.76
N GLU A 335 -8.72 5.78 26.49
CA GLU A 335 -10.10 6.17 26.78
C GLU A 335 -10.16 7.47 27.59
N GLN A 336 -9.39 7.59 28.66
CA GLN A 336 -9.36 8.80 29.46
C GLN A 336 -8.86 10.01 28.66
N LEU A 337 -7.88 9.82 27.76
CA LEU A 337 -7.44 10.88 26.86
C LEU A 337 -8.55 11.27 25.86
N ALA A 338 -9.28 10.29 25.32
CA ALA A 338 -10.41 10.57 24.44
C ALA A 338 -11.49 11.40 25.16
N ALA A 339 -11.78 11.09 26.42
CA ALA A 339 -12.70 11.86 27.25
C ALA A 339 -12.21 13.30 27.49
N ASP A 340 -10.92 13.49 27.80
CA ASP A 340 -10.31 14.81 27.96
C ASP A 340 -10.40 15.64 26.65
N ILE A 341 -10.15 15.01 25.49
CA ILE A 341 -10.29 15.63 24.16
C ILE A 341 -11.75 16.05 23.90
N MET A 342 -12.71 15.17 24.17
CA MET A 342 -14.13 15.49 24.02
C MET A 342 -14.59 16.61 24.98
N GLY A 343 -14.01 16.66 26.18
CA GLY A 343 -14.18 17.76 27.12
C GLY A 343 -13.70 19.09 26.54
N ASP A 344 -12.52 19.13 25.93
CA ASP A 344 -12.00 20.33 25.25
C ASP A 344 -12.88 20.77 24.09
N ILE A 345 -13.33 19.83 23.27
CA ILE A 345 -14.24 20.12 22.14
C ILE A 345 -15.56 20.71 22.65
N SER A 346 -16.11 20.21 23.76
CA SER A 346 -17.34 20.76 24.33
C SER A 346 -17.21 22.22 24.79
N GLN A 347 -16.01 22.64 25.20
CA GLN A 347 -15.74 23.98 25.74
C GLN A 347 -15.21 24.94 24.66
N HIS A 348 -14.36 24.46 23.77
CA HIS A 348 -13.58 25.27 22.83
C HIS A 348 -13.80 24.88 21.36
N GLY A 349 -14.59 23.86 21.07
CA GLY A 349 -14.77 23.30 19.72
C GLY A 349 -15.21 24.33 18.69
N GLU A 350 -16.13 25.24 19.04
CA GLU A 350 -16.59 26.29 18.12
C GLU A 350 -15.45 27.21 17.66
N ALA A 351 -14.55 27.60 18.57
CA ALA A 351 -13.40 28.44 18.26
C ALA A 351 -12.33 27.69 17.46
N LEU A 352 -12.31 26.35 17.55
CA LEU A 352 -11.41 25.48 16.81
C LEU A 352 -11.99 25.03 15.46
N GLY A 353 -13.22 25.41 15.11
CA GLY A 353 -13.90 24.94 13.91
C GLY A 353 -14.38 23.48 14.00
N ILE A 354 -14.57 22.95 15.21
CA ILE A 354 -15.04 21.58 15.50
C ILE A 354 -16.46 21.67 16.08
N PRO A 355 -17.52 21.59 15.25
CA PRO A 355 -18.90 21.72 15.72
C PRO A 355 -19.38 20.53 16.55
N ALA A 356 -18.86 19.33 16.29
CA ALA A 356 -19.25 18.11 16.97
C ALA A 356 -18.14 17.05 16.88
N GLY A 357 -18.19 16.09 17.81
CA GLY A 357 -17.35 14.90 17.77
C GLY A 357 -18.05 13.73 18.45
N THR A 358 -17.59 12.52 18.13
CA THR A 358 -18.07 11.26 18.72
C THR A 358 -16.87 10.41 19.13
N VAL A 359 -17.01 9.64 20.20
CA VAL A 359 -15.98 8.71 20.67
C VAL A 359 -16.50 7.28 20.65
N GLU A 360 -15.68 6.36 20.15
CA GLU A 360 -15.86 4.92 20.25
C GLU A 360 -14.70 4.35 21.07
N VAL A 361 -14.99 3.42 21.99
CA VAL A 361 -14.00 2.83 22.90
C VAL A 361 -14.10 1.31 22.81
N ALA A 362 -12.94 0.63 22.83
CA ALA A 362 -12.89 -0.82 22.88
C ALA A 362 -13.33 -1.33 24.28
N THR A 363 -14.38 -2.15 24.36
CA THR A 363 -14.83 -2.75 25.63
C THR A 363 -13.86 -3.83 26.11
N GLY A 364 -13.59 -3.87 27.42
CA GLY A 364 -12.63 -4.82 28.01
C GLY A 364 -11.83 -4.25 29.18
N SER A 365 -11.82 -2.93 29.35
CA SER A 365 -11.37 -2.22 30.54
C SER A 365 -12.63 -1.70 31.24
N ALA A 366 -12.72 -1.83 32.56
CA ALA A 366 -13.99 -1.67 33.28
C ALA A 366 -14.68 -0.32 32.98
N LEU A 367 -15.96 -0.39 32.56
CA LEU A 367 -16.96 0.69 32.32
C LEU A 367 -17.33 0.99 30.85
N GLY A 368 -17.86 -0.01 30.13
CA GLY A 368 -18.61 0.22 28.90
C GLY A 368 -20.01 0.82 29.17
N GLY A 369 -20.09 2.14 29.29
CA GLY A 369 -21.31 2.91 29.07
C GLY A 369 -21.16 3.69 27.76
N GLN A 370 -22.10 3.54 26.82
CA GLN A 370 -22.20 4.43 25.67
C GLN A 370 -22.44 5.86 26.18
N VAL A 371 -21.38 6.65 26.35
CA VAL A 371 -21.50 8.07 26.65
C VAL A 371 -21.66 8.83 25.34
N ALA A 372 -22.86 8.72 24.77
CA ALA A 372 -23.33 9.72 23.81
C ALA A 372 -23.64 11.00 24.60
N ILE A 373 -22.70 11.94 24.70
CA ILE A 373 -23.02 13.29 25.19
C ILE A 373 -23.76 14.01 24.07
N HIS A 374 -25.07 13.76 23.99
CA HIS A 374 -25.99 14.57 23.19
C HIS A 374 -26.11 15.96 23.82
N ALA A 375 -25.27 16.90 23.36
CA ALA A 375 -25.54 18.31 23.51
C ALA A 375 -26.64 18.72 22.51
N SER A 376 -27.90 18.39 22.80
CA SER A 376 -29.03 19.02 22.13
C SER A 376 -30.28 19.00 22.98
N ARG A 377 -30.82 20.20 23.19
CA ARG A 377 -32.07 20.55 23.86
C ARG A 377 -33.22 19.58 23.55
N GLN A 378 -34.01 19.32 24.59
CA GLN A 378 -35.32 18.67 24.59
C GLN A 378 -36.16 18.93 23.32
N ILE A 379 -36.61 17.87 22.64
CA ILE A 379 -38.03 17.65 22.29
C ILE A 379 -38.31 16.14 22.39
N ALA A 380 -38.73 15.71 23.58
CA ALA A 380 -39.44 14.45 23.74
C ALA A 380 -40.87 14.62 23.22
N SER A 381 -41.08 14.38 21.93
CA SER A 381 -42.41 14.19 21.34
C SER A 381 -42.28 13.36 20.07
N GLY A 382 -42.16 12.05 20.25
CA GLY A 382 -42.01 11.10 19.14
C GLY A 382 -42.64 9.73 19.37
N THR A 383 -43.06 9.42 20.59
CA THR A 383 -43.69 8.12 20.91
C THR A 383 -45.21 8.13 20.68
N VAL A 384 -45.88 9.28 20.79
CA VAL A 384 -47.33 9.38 20.55
C VAL A 384 -47.67 9.36 19.07
N LEU A 385 -46.84 9.98 18.22
CA LEU A 385 -47.11 10.07 16.79
C LEU A 385 -46.87 8.73 16.07
N GLY A 386 -45.86 7.96 16.49
CA GLY A 386 -45.61 6.61 15.97
C GLY A 386 -46.74 5.62 16.30
N LEU A 387 -47.30 5.72 17.51
CA LEU A 387 -48.44 4.90 17.93
C LEU A 387 -49.72 5.25 17.16
N LEU A 388 -49.97 6.54 16.94
CA LEU A 388 -51.09 7.02 16.10
C LEU A 388 -50.95 6.56 14.65
N PHE A 389 -49.75 6.62 14.07
CA PHE A 389 -49.51 6.17 12.71
C PHE A 389 -49.68 4.66 12.58
N ALA A 390 -49.16 3.88 13.54
CA ALA A 390 -49.36 2.43 13.58
C ALA A 390 -50.85 2.06 13.68
N LEU A 391 -51.63 2.75 14.52
CA LEU A 391 -53.07 2.54 14.65
C LEU A 391 -53.84 2.93 13.39
N LEU A 392 -53.45 4.02 12.70
CA LEU A 392 -54.03 4.42 11.42
C LEU A 392 -53.75 3.39 10.32
N VAL A 393 -52.53 2.86 10.26
CA VAL A 393 -52.17 1.79 9.32
C VAL A 393 -52.95 0.51 9.62
N LEU A 394 -53.05 0.12 10.90
CA LEU A 394 -53.81 -1.06 11.31
C LEU A 394 -55.30 -0.91 11.00
N GLY A 395 -55.87 0.26 11.28
CA GLY A 395 -57.26 0.59 10.97
C GLY A 395 -57.53 0.62 9.46
N GLY A 396 -56.60 1.16 8.66
CA GLY A 396 -56.66 1.15 7.20
C GLY A 396 -56.63 -0.26 6.62
N LEU A 397 -55.73 -1.12 7.12
CA LEU A 397 -55.65 -2.53 6.73
C LEU A 397 -56.94 -3.30 7.08
N LEU A 398 -57.49 -3.09 8.28
CA LEU A 398 -58.77 -3.67 8.70
C LEU A 398 -59.96 -3.19 7.86
N TYR A 399 -59.99 -1.91 7.51
CA TYR A 399 -61.02 -1.33 6.63
C TYR A 399 -60.96 -1.93 5.22
N LEU A 400 -59.75 -2.05 4.65
CA LEU A 400 -59.54 -2.64 3.33
C LEU A 400 -59.82 -4.15 3.29
N HIS A 401 -59.53 -4.86 4.39
CA HIS A 401 -59.89 -6.27 4.56
C HIS A 401 -61.43 -6.43 4.64
N ARG A 402 -62.12 -5.61 5.43
CA ARG A 402 -63.60 -5.64 5.53
C ARG A 402 -64.31 -5.28 4.22
N LYS A 403 -63.72 -4.41 3.40
CA LYS A 403 -64.23 -4.09 2.06
C LYS A 403 -63.82 -5.10 0.97
N GLY A 404 -63.16 -6.20 1.34
CA GLY A 404 -62.81 -7.28 0.40
C GLY A 404 -61.78 -6.87 -0.66
N LYS A 405 -61.06 -5.76 -0.45
CA LYS A 405 -60.06 -5.24 -1.39
C LYS A 405 -58.63 -5.73 -1.10
N LEU A 406 -58.38 -6.29 0.08
CA LEU A 406 -57.13 -7.00 0.39
C LEU A 406 -57.37 -8.50 0.33
N ARG A 407 -56.92 -9.15 -0.76
CA ARG A 407 -56.68 -10.61 -0.77
C ARG A 407 -55.26 -10.83 -0.26
N LEU A 408 -55.12 -11.19 1.01
CA LEU A 408 -53.89 -11.78 1.53
C LEU A 408 -53.71 -13.13 0.83
N GLN A 409 -52.87 -13.19 -0.21
CA GLN A 409 -52.30 -14.45 -0.65
C GLN A 409 -51.47 -14.99 0.52
N ALA A 410 -51.83 -16.18 0.98
CA ALA A 410 -51.16 -16.86 2.07
C ALA A 410 -49.68 -17.06 1.70
N LEU A 411 -48.80 -16.37 2.41
CA LEU A 411 -47.39 -16.75 2.52
C LEU A 411 -47.35 -18.15 3.11
N HIS A 412 -46.98 -19.12 2.28
CA HIS A 412 -46.66 -20.48 2.69
C HIS A 412 -45.37 -20.43 3.52
N LEU A 413 -45.50 -20.43 4.84
CA LEU A 413 -44.41 -20.74 5.77
C LEU A 413 -44.32 -22.26 5.93
N PRO A 414 -43.15 -22.89 5.74
CA PRO A 414 -42.98 -24.31 6.01
C PRO A 414 -43.06 -24.57 7.52
N ARG A 415 -43.94 -25.50 7.90
CA ARG A 415 -44.15 -25.97 9.28
C ARG A 415 -42.90 -26.67 9.81
N LEU A 416 -42.35 -26.12 10.89
CA LEU A 416 -41.32 -26.75 11.72
C LEU A 416 -41.99 -27.22 13.02
N TRP A 417 -41.88 -28.52 13.29
CA TRP A 417 -42.09 -29.24 14.56
C TRP A 417 -43.51 -29.59 15.06
N ASP A 418 -43.78 -30.90 15.05
CA ASP A 418 -44.39 -31.73 16.12
C ASP A 418 -44.01 -33.18 15.72
N ARG A 419 -43.33 -34.01 16.53
CA ARG A 419 -43.78 -34.56 17.82
C ARG A 419 -42.63 -35.39 18.44
N ALA A 420 -42.62 -35.44 19.77
CA ALA A 420 -41.70 -36.18 20.61
C ALA A 420 -42.02 -37.69 20.75
N GLU A 421 -40.97 -38.45 21.09
CA GLU A 421 -40.89 -39.78 21.74
C GLU A 421 -41.45 -41.02 21.00
N ASP A 422 -40.58 -41.96 20.58
CA ASP A 422 -40.12 -43.06 21.45
C ASP A 422 -39.05 -43.99 20.79
N LEU A 423 -38.08 -44.37 21.63
CA LEU A 423 -37.26 -45.61 21.72
C LEU A 423 -37.00 -46.51 20.48
N ASN A 424 -35.70 -46.61 20.14
CA ASN A 424 -34.87 -47.84 19.98
C ASN A 424 -33.89 -47.77 18.78
N SER A 425 -32.60 -47.86 19.08
CA SER A 425 -31.56 -48.34 18.14
C SER A 425 -31.56 -49.89 18.11
N PRO A 426 -31.05 -50.61 17.09
CA PRO A 426 -29.77 -50.29 16.42
C PRO A 426 -29.57 -50.69 14.93
N LYS A 427 -28.44 -50.15 14.41
CA LYS A 427 -27.50 -50.67 13.39
C LYS A 427 -27.72 -50.42 11.88
N PRO A 428 -26.59 -50.31 11.12
CA PRO A 428 -26.49 -49.52 9.90
C PRO A 428 -26.37 -50.41 8.65
N GLU A 429 -26.66 -49.86 7.47
CA GLU A 429 -26.03 -50.33 6.23
C GLU A 429 -26.22 -49.36 5.06
N SER A 430 -25.11 -49.16 4.34
CA SER A 430 -24.98 -49.00 2.88
C SER A 430 -25.83 -47.90 2.20
N GLY A 431 -25.24 -46.84 1.64
CA GLY A 431 -24.24 -46.92 0.59
C GLY A 431 -24.91 -46.51 -0.74
N ARG A 432 -24.58 -45.28 -1.18
CA ARG A 432 -24.70 -44.66 -2.52
C ARG A 432 -24.66 -43.14 -2.27
N GLY A 433 -23.59 -42.42 -2.54
CA GLY A 433 -22.83 -42.37 -3.79
C GLY A 433 -23.29 -41.10 -4.53
N PHE A 434 -22.55 -40.00 -4.35
CA PHE A 434 -22.81 -38.71 -4.99
C PHE A 434 -22.68 -38.86 -6.52
N ASP A 435 -23.72 -38.47 -7.25
CA ASP A 435 -23.69 -38.29 -8.70
C ASP A 435 -23.20 -36.87 -9.02
N ASN A 436 -22.09 -36.76 -9.75
CA ASN A 436 -21.50 -35.50 -10.22
C ASN A 436 -21.64 -35.42 -11.76
N PRO A 437 -22.51 -34.56 -12.31
CA PRO A 437 -22.77 -34.50 -13.74
C PRO A 437 -21.81 -33.50 -14.39
N MET A 438 -20.70 -33.98 -14.96
CA MET A 438 -19.88 -33.14 -15.87
C MET A 438 -19.37 -33.86 -17.12
N PHE A 439 -19.65 -35.14 -17.35
CA PHE A 439 -19.15 -35.84 -18.54
C PHE A 439 -20.11 -36.92 -19.05
N ASP A 440 -21.15 -36.49 -19.77
CA ASP A 440 -21.90 -37.37 -20.68
C ASP A 440 -21.66 -36.89 -22.11
N VAL A 441 -20.61 -37.42 -22.74
CA VAL A 441 -20.45 -37.38 -24.20
C VAL A 441 -20.31 -38.83 -24.65
N GLU A 442 -21.37 -39.31 -25.31
CA GLU A 442 -21.46 -40.64 -25.90
C GLU A 442 -20.48 -40.79 -27.08
N LEU A 443 -19.68 -41.86 -27.05
CA LEU A 443 -18.90 -42.36 -28.19
C LEU A 443 -19.74 -43.39 -28.96
N PRO A 444 -19.80 -43.35 -30.30
CA PRO A 444 -20.36 -44.45 -31.08
C PRO A 444 -19.33 -45.58 -31.25
N ALA A 445 -19.82 -46.82 -31.13
CA ALA A 445 -19.09 -48.06 -31.28
C ALA A 445 -18.75 -48.40 -32.74
N ALA A 446 -17.76 -49.29 -32.86
CA ALA A 446 -17.01 -49.70 -34.05
C ALA A 446 -17.80 -50.49 -35.12
N GLY A 447 -17.28 -50.44 -36.36
CA GLY A 447 -17.65 -51.35 -37.45
C GLY A 447 -16.71 -51.29 -38.67
N ASN A 448 -15.61 -52.04 -38.60
CA ASN A 448 -14.97 -52.87 -39.64
C ASN A 448 -14.48 -52.35 -41.02
N VAL A 449 -13.20 -52.71 -41.30
CA VAL A 449 -12.62 -53.20 -42.59
C VAL A 449 -12.40 -52.13 -43.69
N GLU A 450 -11.34 -52.06 -44.50
CA GLU A 450 -9.98 -52.60 -44.62
C GLU A 450 -9.35 -51.88 -45.86
N GLU A 451 -8.02 -51.72 -45.86
CA GLU A 451 -7.08 -51.58 -46.99
C GLU A 451 -7.16 -50.48 -48.11
N THR A 452 -5.92 -50.00 -48.37
CA THR A 452 -5.30 -49.51 -49.63
C THR A 452 -5.49 -48.07 -50.16
N LEU A 453 -4.41 -47.29 -49.96
CA LEU A 453 -3.45 -46.75 -50.94
C LEU A 453 -3.93 -46.08 -52.26
N GLN A 454 -3.19 -45.02 -52.64
CA GLN A 454 -3.11 -44.30 -53.93
C GLN A 454 -4.24 -43.29 -54.21
N GLU A 455 -4.04 -42.10 -54.77
CA GLU A 455 -2.92 -41.40 -55.41
C GLU A 455 -3.43 -39.99 -55.72
N MET A 456 -2.58 -38.96 -55.63
CA MET A 456 -2.45 -37.85 -56.59
C MET A 456 -1.79 -36.62 -55.95
N ALA A 457 -0.57 -36.36 -56.39
CA ALA A 457 0.01 -35.02 -56.58
C ALA A 457 0.41 -34.95 -58.07
N PRO A 458 1.07 -33.90 -58.61
CA PRO A 458 1.27 -32.51 -58.19
C PRO A 458 1.11 -31.52 -59.38
N GLU A 459 1.35 -30.21 -59.16
CA GLU A 459 2.21 -29.30 -59.97
C GLU A 459 2.11 -27.87 -59.37
N GLY A 460 3.15 -27.04 -59.29
CA GLY A 460 4.44 -27.07 -59.94
C GLY A 460 5.53 -26.22 -59.26
N HIS A 461 6.73 -26.38 -59.84
CA HIS A 461 8.05 -25.88 -59.48
C HIS A 461 8.22 -24.35 -59.57
N GLN A 462 9.13 -23.80 -58.74
CA GLN A 462 10.39 -23.21 -59.23
C GLN A 462 11.45 -23.12 -58.12
N THR A 463 12.63 -23.64 -58.43
CA THR A 463 13.86 -23.71 -57.65
C THR A 463 14.84 -22.63 -58.07
N GLY A 464 15.70 -22.17 -57.16
CA GLY A 464 16.88 -21.35 -57.43
C GLY A 464 17.94 -21.61 -56.36
N SER A 465 19.15 -21.97 -56.80
CA SER A 465 20.16 -22.76 -56.09
C SER A 465 21.17 -21.95 -55.25
N LEU A 466 21.83 -22.66 -54.34
CA LEU A 466 23.07 -22.33 -53.63
C LEU A 466 24.24 -21.96 -54.55
N GLN A 467 25.11 -21.06 -54.07
CA GLN A 467 26.54 -21.12 -54.36
C GLN A 467 27.39 -20.57 -53.20
N SER A 468 28.29 -21.43 -52.72
CA SER A 468 29.44 -21.15 -51.87
C SER A 468 30.63 -20.81 -52.77
N LEU A 469 31.46 -19.84 -52.38
CA LEU A 469 32.80 -19.62 -52.92
C LEU A 469 33.77 -19.26 -51.78
N GLN A 470 34.74 -20.15 -51.57
CA GLN A 470 36.03 -19.90 -50.91
C GLN A 470 37.05 -19.37 -51.93
N GLY A 471 38.05 -18.66 -51.42
CA GLY A 471 39.26 -18.18 -52.13
C GLY A 471 39.47 -16.70 -51.83
N GLU A 472 40.64 -16.17 -51.49
CA GLU A 472 41.99 -16.72 -51.46
C GLU A 472 42.86 -15.72 -50.65
N GLU A 473 43.93 -16.25 -50.10
CA GLU A 473 44.97 -15.60 -49.31
C GLU A 473 45.92 -14.78 -50.20
N SER A 474 46.37 -13.61 -49.76
CA SER A 474 47.69 -13.04 -50.15
C SER A 474 48.13 -11.94 -49.20
N ALA A 475 49.31 -12.19 -48.64
CA ALA A 475 50.13 -11.29 -47.83
C ALA A 475 51.00 -10.37 -48.70
N LEU A 476 51.38 -9.20 -48.15
CA LEU A 476 52.75 -8.61 -48.15
C LEU A 476 52.71 -7.31 -47.30
N SER A 477 53.41 -7.27 -46.16
CA SER A 477 54.73 -6.64 -45.93
C SER A 477 54.71 -5.11 -45.77
N GLU A 478 55.02 -4.64 -44.55
CA GLU A 478 56.21 -3.80 -44.18
C GLU A 478 55.81 -2.30 -44.12
N GLU A 479 56.28 -1.42 -43.23
CA GLU A 479 57.40 -1.39 -42.28
C GLU A 479 57.18 -0.22 -41.27
N HIS A 480 57.87 -0.31 -40.12
CA HIS A 480 58.44 0.75 -39.25
C HIS A 480 57.83 2.18 -39.19
N SER A 481 57.53 2.64 -37.97
CA SER A 481 58.40 3.63 -37.28
C SER A 481 57.97 3.88 -35.83
N ALA A 482 58.96 3.84 -34.94
CA ALA A 482 58.88 4.35 -33.57
C ALA A 482 58.76 5.89 -33.56
N SER A 483 58.12 6.46 -32.54
CA SER A 483 58.58 7.71 -31.94
C SER A 483 58.01 7.91 -30.53
N SER A 484 58.94 8.01 -29.58
CA SER A 484 58.79 8.49 -28.21
C SER A 484 58.31 9.96 -28.16
N LEU A 485 57.66 10.35 -27.05
CA LEU A 485 57.62 11.70 -26.44
C LEU A 485 56.78 11.58 -25.14
N GLU A 486 57.42 11.38 -23.98
CA GLU A 486 57.79 12.40 -22.98
C GLU A 486 56.62 13.20 -22.36
N PHE A 487 56.58 13.13 -21.02
CA PHE A 487 55.71 13.82 -20.06
C PHE A 487 55.85 15.36 -20.12
N PRO A 488 54.92 16.08 -19.48
CA PRO A 488 55.36 16.76 -18.26
C PRO A 488 54.39 16.68 -17.06
N HIS A 489 55.04 16.53 -15.91
CA HIS A 489 54.65 16.98 -14.58
C HIS A 489 53.78 18.25 -14.55
N PHE A 490 52.76 18.27 -13.70
CA PHE A 490 52.36 19.51 -13.00
C PHE A 490 52.03 19.25 -11.52
N SER A 491 52.49 20.20 -10.73
CA SER A 491 52.73 20.13 -9.30
C SER A 491 51.51 20.53 -8.45
N LYS A 492 51.54 20.00 -7.23
CA LYS A 492 50.87 20.48 -6.00
C LYS A 492 50.80 22.01 -5.90
N PHE A 493 49.69 22.50 -5.34
CA PHE A 493 49.70 23.67 -4.46
C PHE A 493 48.89 23.37 -3.18
N SER A 494 49.40 23.97 -2.10
CA SER A 494 49.00 23.90 -0.69
C SER A 494 47.59 24.37 -0.38
#